data_AF-X1EGD8-F1
#
_entry.id   AF-X1EGD8-F1
#
_cell.length_a   1.000
_cell.length_b   1.000
_cell.length_c   1.000
_cell.angle_alpha   90.00
_cell.angle_beta   90.00
_cell.angle_gamma   90.00
#
_symmetry.space_group_name_H-M   'P 1'
#
loop_
_entity.id
_entity.type
_entity.pdbx_description
1 polymer ?
#
loop_
_entity_poly.entity_id
_entity_poly.type
_entity_poly.pdbx_seq_one_letter_code
_entity_poly.pdbx_strand_id
1 'polypeptide(L)'
;KKIDYQDLTSTSKALLQPILEKEILNFEGEFINFFNNSTSITPRMHALKLLPGIGQKHMWDILESRQRQKFTTFQDISDRTSLSHPAKQLALRIIKELQREGIKYYLFSKTQKYE
;
A
#
# COMPACT_ATOMS: atom_id res chain seq x y z
N LYS A 1 17.91 -8.43 -16.54
CA LYS A 1 16.73 -9.19 -17.02
C LYS A 1 15.58 -8.87 -16.08
N LYS A 2 14.40 -8.52 -16.59
CA LYS A 2 13.20 -8.31 -15.75
C LYS A 2 12.52 -9.66 -15.53
N ILE A 3 11.80 -9.82 -14.43
CA ILE A 3 11.16 -11.09 -14.03
C ILE A 3 9.72 -10.76 -13.64
N ASP A 4 8.76 -11.54 -14.13
CA ASP A 4 7.37 -11.41 -13.72
C ASP A 4 7.10 -12.16 -12.41
N TYR A 5 6.08 -11.77 -11.66
CA TYR A 5 5.71 -12.40 -10.39
C TYR A 5 5.46 -13.91 -10.55
N GLN A 6 4.88 -14.31 -11.68
CA GLN A 6 4.56 -15.72 -11.94
C GLN A 6 5.81 -16.59 -12.05
N ASP A 7 6.89 -16.03 -12.58
CA ASP A 7 8.17 -16.72 -12.81
C ASP A 7 9.03 -16.83 -11.53
N LEU A 8 8.61 -16.20 -10.43
CA LEU A 8 9.29 -16.33 -9.15
C LEU A 8 9.12 -17.73 -8.57
N THR A 9 10.20 -18.25 -7.98
CA THR A 9 10.16 -19.50 -7.20
C THR A 9 9.25 -19.35 -5.99
N SER A 10 8.73 -20.47 -5.46
CA SER A 10 7.89 -20.46 -4.26
C SER A 10 8.59 -19.81 -3.06
N THR A 11 9.90 -20.05 -2.91
CA THR A 11 10.73 -19.41 -1.88
C THR A 11 10.80 -17.91 -2.04
N SER A 12 11.05 -17.41 -3.27
CA SER A 12 11.08 -15.97 -3.52
C SER A 12 9.73 -15.32 -3.27
N LYS A 13 8.62 -15.97 -3.64
CA LYS A 13 7.26 -15.49 -3.37
C LYS A 13 7.00 -15.37 -1.86
N ALA A 14 7.44 -16.34 -1.06
CA ALA A 14 7.30 -16.29 0.40
C ALA A 14 8.14 -15.18 1.06
N LEU A 15 9.32 -14.87 0.50
CA LEU A 15 10.21 -13.83 1.01
C LEU A 15 9.82 -12.41 0.61
N LEU A 16 9.00 -12.24 -0.43
CA LEU A 16 8.62 -10.91 -0.93
C LEU A 16 7.98 -10.04 0.15
N GLN A 17 7.05 -10.59 0.92
CA GLN A 17 6.34 -9.81 1.94
C GLN A 17 7.28 -9.24 3.01
N PRO A 18 8.06 -10.05 3.76
CA PRO A 18 8.94 -9.51 4.79
C PRO A 18 10.03 -8.58 4.22
N ILE A 19 10.52 -8.83 3.01
CA ILE A 19 11.50 -7.95 2.35
C ILE A 19 10.87 -6.61 2.01
N LEU A 20 9.68 -6.61 1.38
CA LEU A 20 8.98 -5.39 1.03
C LEU A 20 8.59 -4.58 2.27
N GLU A 21 8.15 -5.23 3.34
CA GLU A 21 7.88 -4.54 4.61
C GLU A 21 9.10 -3.78 5.11
N LYS A 22 10.28 -4.42 5.07
CA LYS A 22 11.55 -3.78 5.45
C LYS A 22 11.90 -2.60 4.54
N GLU A 23 11.78 -2.77 3.22
CA GLU A 23 12.08 -1.68 2.28
C GLU A 23 11.09 -0.52 2.41
N ILE A 24 9.81 -0.79 2.66
CA ILE A 24 8.80 0.25 2.89
C ILE A 24 9.16 1.08 4.14
N LEU A 25 9.69 0.46 5.19
CA LEU A 25 10.20 1.17 6.35
C LEU A 25 11.41 2.04 6.01
N ASN A 26 12.33 1.56 5.15
CA ASN A 26 13.47 2.36 4.69
C ASN A 26 13.03 3.60 3.88
N PHE A 27 11.92 3.50 3.15
CA PHE A 27 11.35 4.57 2.34
C PHE A 27 10.07 5.17 2.94
N GLU A 28 9.95 5.16 4.27
CA GLU A 28 8.74 5.55 5.01
C GLU A 28 8.16 6.89 4.54
N GLY A 29 9.00 7.91 4.33
CA GLY A 29 8.56 9.24 3.91
C GLY A 29 7.71 9.27 2.64
N GLU A 30 8.04 8.44 1.64
CA GLU A 30 7.28 8.35 0.38
C GLU A 30 5.88 7.78 0.61
N PHE A 31 5.76 6.79 1.49
CA PHE A 31 4.49 6.16 1.80
C PHE A 31 3.64 7.00 2.75
N ILE A 32 4.26 7.74 3.68
CA ILE A 32 3.58 8.77 4.47
C ILE A 32 3.01 9.85 3.57
N ASN A 33 3.78 10.27 2.56
CA ASN A 33 3.31 11.22 1.55
C ASN A 33 2.07 10.70 0.81
N PHE A 34 2.02 9.39 0.49
CA PHE A 34 0.82 8.75 -0.06
C PHE A 34 -0.38 8.81 0.90
N PHE A 35 -0.23 8.49 2.19
CA PHE A 35 -1.34 8.58 3.14
C PHE A 35 -1.88 10.01 3.26
N ASN A 36 -0.99 11.00 3.34
CA ASN A 36 -1.35 12.40 3.47
C ASN A 36 -2.02 12.98 2.22
N ASN A 37 -1.58 12.59 1.02
CA ASN A 37 -2.03 13.21 -0.23
C ASN A 37 -2.92 12.32 -1.10
N SER A 38 -3.23 11.09 -0.67
CA SER A 38 -4.12 10.20 -1.42
C SER A 38 -5.52 10.80 -1.63
N THR A 39 -6.08 10.60 -2.81
CA THR A 39 -7.38 11.17 -3.22
C THR A 39 -8.35 10.09 -3.71
N SER A 40 -9.58 10.53 -4.01
CA SER A 40 -10.58 9.70 -4.68
C SER A 40 -10.18 9.39 -6.12
N ILE A 41 -10.21 8.11 -6.49
CA ILE A 41 -9.98 7.64 -7.87
C ILE A 41 -11.25 7.79 -8.69
N THR A 42 -12.40 7.47 -8.08
CA THR A 42 -13.73 7.72 -8.64
C THR A 42 -14.62 8.30 -7.55
N PRO A 43 -15.80 8.88 -7.88
CA PRO A 43 -16.70 9.43 -6.86
C PRO A 43 -17.11 8.42 -5.78
N ARG A 44 -17.03 7.11 -6.06
CA ARG A 44 -17.39 6.03 -5.12
C ARG A 44 -16.19 5.28 -4.55
N MET A 45 -14.96 5.60 -4.96
CA MET A 45 -13.76 4.82 -4.61
C MET A 45 -12.56 5.69 -4.30
N HIS A 46 -12.07 5.59 -3.06
CA HIS A 46 -10.85 6.26 -2.60
C HIS A 46 -9.61 5.40 -2.79
N ALA A 47 -8.45 6.01 -3.07
CA ALA A 47 -7.18 5.30 -3.23
C ALA A 47 -6.79 4.50 -1.98
N LEU A 48 -7.08 4.99 -0.77
CA LEU A 48 -6.82 4.24 0.48
C LEU A 48 -7.56 2.90 0.56
N LYS A 49 -8.77 2.79 -0.01
CA LYS A 49 -9.55 1.53 -0.02
C LYS A 49 -8.93 0.44 -0.90
N LEU A 50 -7.95 0.80 -1.72
CA LEU A 50 -7.22 -0.15 -2.53
C LEU A 50 -6.21 -0.95 -1.71
N LEU A 51 -5.80 -0.47 -0.52
CA LEU A 51 -4.94 -1.19 0.39
C LEU A 51 -5.70 -2.37 1.03
N PRO A 52 -5.15 -3.60 0.99
CA PRO A 52 -5.75 -4.75 1.65
C PRO A 52 -6.00 -4.50 3.14
N GLY A 53 -7.21 -4.82 3.62
CA GLY A 53 -7.61 -4.60 5.00
C GLY A 53 -8.20 -3.21 5.29
N ILE A 54 -8.12 -2.25 4.36
CA ILE A 54 -8.72 -0.92 4.53
C ILE A 54 -10.15 -0.89 4.00
N GLY A 55 -11.09 -1.08 4.91
CA GLY A 55 -12.52 -0.87 4.68
C GLY A 55 -12.96 0.59 4.80
N GLN A 56 -14.28 0.82 4.78
CA GLN A 56 -14.86 2.17 4.88
C GLN A 56 -14.50 2.88 6.19
N LYS A 57 -14.55 2.15 7.32
CA LYS A 57 -14.21 2.67 8.65
C LYS A 57 -12.76 3.16 8.71
N HIS A 58 -11.81 2.28 8.37
CA HIS A 58 -10.39 2.61 8.36
C HIS A 58 -10.07 3.78 7.43
N MET A 59 -10.70 3.82 6.24
CA MET A 59 -10.52 4.93 5.30
C MET A 59 -10.91 6.27 5.93
N TRP A 60 -12.11 6.36 6.52
CA TRP A 60 -12.58 7.61 7.13
C TRP A 60 -11.70 8.05 8.30
N ASP A 61 -11.30 7.11 9.15
CA ASP A 61 -10.42 7.37 10.29
C ASP A 61 -9.07 7.99 9.86
N ILE A 62 -8.47 7.47 8.79
CA ILE A 62 -7.25 8.03 8.20
C ILE A 62 -7.51 9.44 7.62
N LEU A 63 -8.63 9.64 6.92
CA LEU A 63 -8.99 10.92 6.32
C LEU A 63 -9.24 12.01 7.37
N GLU A 64 -9.95 11.68 8.44
CA GLU A 64 -10.22 12.60 9.55
C GLU A 64 -8.94 12.93 10.31
N SER A 65 -8.11 11.92 10.59
CA SER A 65 -6.82 12.11 11.25
C SER A 65 -5.89 13.02 10.46
N ARG A 66 -5.71 12.78 9.15
CA ARG A 66 -4.83 13.65 8.34
C ARG A 66 -5.36 15.07 8.15
N GLN A 67 -6.68 15.27 8.21
CA GLN A 67 -7.29 16.61 8.14
C GLN A 67 -6.96 17.43 9.39
N ARG A 68 -6.90 16.80 10.57
CA ARG A 68 -6.46 17.47 11.80
C ARG A 68 -4.99 17.82 11.75
N GLN A 69 -4.16 16.87 11.35
CA GLN A 69 -2.71 17.06 11.20
C GLN A 69 -2.15 15.97 10.30
N LYS A 70 -1.30 16.36 9.34
CA LYS A 70 -0.57 15.43 8.46
C LYS A 70 0.26 14.44 9.28
N PHE A 71 0.31 13.20 8.81
CA PHE A 71 1.14 12.16 9.42
C PHE A 71 2.63 12.42 9.17
N THR A 72 3.46 12.06 10.13
CA THR A 72 4.93 12.15 10.02
C THR A 72 5.60 10.79 9.92
N THR A 73 5.02 9.77 10.55
CA THR A 73 5.55 8.40 10.63
C THR A 73 4.44 7.36 10.57
N PHE A 74 4.79 6.12 10.31
CA PHE A 74 3.90 4.97 10.36
C PHE A 74 3.39 4.73 11.77
N GLN A 75 4.24 4.98 12.78
CA GLN A 75 3.82 4.92 14.17
C GLN A 75 2.72 5.96 14.45
N ASP A 76 2.87 7.20 13.96
CA ASP A 76 1.85 8.24 14.09
C ASP A 76 0.52 7.84 13.42
N ILE A 77 0.57 7.14 12.27
CA ILE A 77 -0.63 6.57 11.65
C ILE A 77 -1.27 5.51 12.55
N SER A 78 -0.47 4.58 13.08
CA SER A 78 -0.98 3.49 13.92
C SER A 78 -1.50 3.94 15.28
N ASP A 79 -0.95 5.02 15.83
CA ASP A 79 -1.38 5.57 17.12
C ASP A 79 -2.67 6.38 16.99
N ARG A 80 -2.86 7.06 15.86
CA ARG A 80 -3.99 7.99 15.65
C ARG A 80 -5.17 7.37 14.92
N THR A 81 -4.97 6.23 14.27
CA THR A 81 -6.00 5.56 13.48
C THR A 81 -6.14 4.10 13.91
N SER A 82 -7.20 3.45 13.46
CA SER A 82 -7.44 2.01 13.64
C SER A 82 -6.47 1.14 12.80
N LEU A 83 -5.45 1.73 12.17
CA LEU A 83 -4.55 1.05 11.24
C LEU A 83 -3.29 0.53 11.90
N SER A 84 -3.31 -0.72 12.37
CA SER A 84 -2.20 -1.25 13.19
C SER A 84 -0.88 -1.50 12.45
N HIS A 85 -0.91 -1.86 11.15
CA HIS A 85 0.30 -2.25 10.41
C HIS A 85 0.34 -1.65 9.00
N PRO A 86 0.60 -0.34 8.86
CA PRO A 86 0.60 0.35 7.57
C PRO A 86 1.63 -0.24 6.59
N ALA A 87 2.87 -0.52 7.04
CA ALA A 87 3.91 -1.09 6.18
C ALA A 87 3.52 -2.45 5.59
N LYS A 88 2.93 -3.33 6.40
CA LYS A 88 2.42 -4.63 5.97
C LYS A 88 1.32 -4.52 4.93
N GLN A 89 0.37 -3.61 5.11
CA GLN A 89 -0.72 -3.42 4.16
C GLN A 89 -0.23 -2.87 2.81
N LEU A 90 0.76 -1.97 2.85
CA LEU A 90 1.44 -1.48 1.66
C LEU A 90 2.20 -2.61 0.95
N ALA A 91 2.92 -3.46 1.68
CA ALA A 91 3.62 -4.61 1.10
C ALA A 91 2.64 -5.58 0.40
N LEU A 92 1.55 -5.94 1.09
CA LEU A 92 0.50 -6.79 0.51
C LEU A 92 -0.14 -6.15 -0.72
N ARG A 93 -0.32 -4.83 -0.71
CA ARG A 93 -0.81 -4.10 -1.87
C ARG A 93 0.15 -4.21 -3.05
N ILE A 94 1.43 -3.94 -2.84
CA ILE A 94 2.46 -4.03 -3.88
C ILE A 94 2.50 -5.44 -4.48
N ILE A 95 2.51 -6.48 -3.64
CA ILE A 95 2.47 -7.88 -4.09
C ILE A 95 1.24 -8.15 -4.95
N LYS A 96 0.06 -7.68 -4.53
CA LYS A 96 -1.18 -7.84 -5.29
C LYS A 96 -1.11 -7.15 -6.66
N GLU A 97 -0.49 -5.97 -6.73
CA GLU A 97 -0.28 -5.30 -8.02
C GLU A 97 0.73 -6.04 -8.91
N LEU A 98 1.80 -6.60 -8.33
CA LEU A 98 2.77 -7.42 -9.06
C LEU A 98 2.16 -8.71 -9.62
N GLN A 99 1.19 -9.30 -8.92
CA GLN A 99 0.41 -10.45 -9.42
C GLN A 99 -0.46 -10.09 -10.64
N ARG A 100 -0.87 -8.82 -10.76
CA ARG A 100 -1.75 -8.25 -11.80
C ARG A 100 -3.17 -8.85 -11.91
N GLU A 101 -3.49 -9.88 -11.14
CA GLU A 101 -4.78 -10.56 -11.19
C GLU A 101 -5.91 -9.68 -10.63
N GLY A 102 -6.88 -9.34 -11.50
CA GLY A 102 -8.05 -8.54 -11.11
C GLY A 102 -7.73 -7.09 -10.70
N ILE A 103 -6.53 -6.58 -11.00
CA ILE A 103 -6.12 -5.21 -10.64
C ILE A 103 -6.46 -4.23 -11.77
N LYS A 104 -7.43 -3.35 -11.49
CA LYS A 104 -7.80 -2.24 -12.39
C LYS A 104 -6.97 -0.98 -12.18
N TYR A 105 -6.60 -0.70 -10.94
CA TYR A 105 -5.87 0.51 -10.55
C TYR A 105 -4.55 0.14 -9.91
N TYR A 106 -3.46 0.73 -10.37
CA TYR A 106 -2.10 0.52 -9.86
C TYR A 106 -1.68 1.78 -9.10
N LEU A 107 -1.16 1.60 -7.88
CA LEU A 107 -0.71 2.69 -7.02
C LEU A 107 0.82 2.78 -6.99
N PHE A 108 1.49 1.63 -6.94
CA PHE A 108 2.92 1.56 -6.61
C PHE A 108 3.76 0.89 -7.70
N SER A 109 3.14 0.08 -8.55
CA SER A 109 3.84 -0.66 -9.61
C SER A 109 3.40 -0.22 -11.02
N LYS A 110 4.24 -0.52 -12.01
CA LYS A 110 3.97 -0.21 -13.42
C LYS A 110 2.93 -1.19 -13.99
N THR A 111 2.09 -0.67 -14.88
CA THR A 111 0.96 -1.40 -15.49
C THR A 111 1.38 -2.50 -16.48
N GLN A 112 2.56 -2.40 -17.08
CA GLN A 112 2.98 -3.29 -18.17
C GLN A 112 3.64 -4.57 -17.66
N LYS A 113 3.39 -5.70 -18.34
CA LYS A 113 4.17 -6.94 -18.18
C LYS A 113 5.61 -6.70 -18.61
N TYR A 114 6.54 -7.34 -17.92
CA TYR A 114 7.93 -7.33 -18.34
C TYR A 114 8.15 -8.54 -19.24
N GLU A 115 8.32 -8.29 -20.53
CA GLU A 115 8.78 -9.27 -21.52
C GLU A 115 10.30 -9.50 -21.39
#